data_AF-A0AA39G1R5-F1
#
_entry.id   AF-A0AA39G1R5-F1
#
_cell.length_a   1.000
_cell.length_b   1.000
_cell.length_c   1.000
_cell.angle_alpha   90.00
_cell.angle_beta   90.00
_cell.angle_gamma   90.00
#
_symmetry.space_group_name_H-M   'P 1'
#
loop_
_entity.id
_entity.type
_entity.pdbx_description
1 polymer ?
#
loop_
_entity_poly.entity_id
_entity_poly.type
_entity_poly.pdbx_seq_one_letter_code
_entity_poly.pdbx_strand_id
1 'polypeptide(L)'
;MSHKLVQLDVNDTYYYIAVKGSPFSVDCTVFGLSSDEIFALCKRYPNSGSEVVNGVMIKGPPLAIINTMAELGYRVISSTGEAEVLWTLYREI
;
A
#
# COMPACT_ATOMS: atom_id res chain seq x y z
N MET A 1 18.53 10.91 -27.14
CA MET A 1 18.32 12.13 -26.32
C MET A 1 17.94 11.68 -24.93
N SER A 2 18.79 12.02 -23.96
CA SER A 2 18.73 11.60 -22.56
C SER A 2 17.73 12.46 -21.80
N HIS A 3 16.66 11.87 -21.28
CA HIS A 3 15.98 12.42 -20.12
C HIS A 3 16.55 11.72 -18.90
N LYS A 4 17.63 12.30 -18.38
CA LYS A 4 18.19 12.00 -17.07
C LYS A 4 17.04 12.13 -16.07
N LEU A 5 16.51 11.01 -15.58
CA LEU A 5 15.64 11.02 -14.42
C LEU A 5 16.42 11.75 -13.33
N VAL A 6 15.79 12.80 -12.82
CA VAL A 6 16.36 13.81 -11.92
C VAL A 6 17.32 13.18 -10.92
N GLN A 7 18.48 13.80 -10.76
CA GLN A 7 19.41 13.53 -9.66
C GLN A 7 18.66 13.93 -8.38
N LEU A 8 17.97 12.96 -7.78
CA LEU A 8 17.27 13.13 -6.51
C LEU A 8 18.33 13.49 -5.48
N ASP A 9 18.16 14.65 -4.85
CA ASP A 9 18.88 14.99 -3.64
C ASP A 9 18.64 13.85 -2.64
N VAL A 10 19.72 13.24 -2.15
CA VAL A 10 19.72 11.93 -1.43
C VAL A 10 19.15 12.06 0.00
N ASN A 11 18.35 13.08 0.29
CA ASN A 11 17.82 13.34 1.62
C ASN A 11 16.33 13.04 1.80
N ASP A 12 15.56 12.83 0.71
CA ASP A 12 14.11 12.59 0.79
C ASP A 12 13.66 11.56 -0.25
N THR A 13 14.09 10.30 -0.10
CA THR A 13 13.58 9.23 -0.96
C THR A 13 12.25 8.74 -0.41
N TYR A 14 11.16 8.90 -1.16
CA TYR A 14 9.83 8.45 -0.74
C TYR A 14 9.45 7.12 -1.39
N TYR A 15 8.88 6.21 -0.60
CA TYR A 15 8.28 4.97 -1.08
C TYR A 15 6.76 5.04 -0.97
N TYR A 16 6.06 4.87 -2.08
CA TYR A 16 4.59 5.00 -2.15
C TYR A 16 3.92 3.64 -2.29
N ILE A 17 2.80 3.48 -1.59
CA ILE A 17 1.89 2.35 -1.75
C ILE A 17 0.46 2.87 -1.87
N ALA A 18 -0.45 2.00 -2.31
CA ALA A 18 -1.86 2.28 -2.26
C ALA A 18 -2.62 1.12 -1.63
N VAL A 19 -3.59 1.44 -0.77
CA VAL A 19 -4.57 0.49 -0.25
C VAL A 19 -5.91 0.83 -0.89
N LYS A 20 -6.56 -0.13 -1.53
CA LYS A 20 -7.91 0.00 -2.07
C LYS A 20 -8.86 -0.91 -1.30
N GLY A 21 -10.03 -0.42 -0.94
CA GLY A 21 -11.12 -1.23 -0.41
C GLY A 21 -12.30 -0.41 0.07
N SER A 22 -13.32 -1.09 0.57
CA SER A 22 -14.50 -0.45 1.15
C SER A 22 -14.45 -0.48 2.68
N PRO A 23 -14.81 0.61 3.39
CA PRO A 23 -15.03 0.58 4.85
C PRO A 23 -16.05 -0.47 5.30
N PHE A 24 -16.90 -0.95 4.39
CA PHE A 24 -17.94 -1.95 4.63
C PHE A 24 -17.54 -3.37 4.19
N SER A 25 -16.29 -3.58 3.75
CA SER A 25 -15.78 -4.87 3.26
C SER A 25 -14.51 -5.29 4.00
N VAL A 26 -14.18 -6.58 3.87
CA VAL A 26 -12.91 -7.16 4.34
C VAL A 26 -11.98 -7.52 3.18
N ASP A 27 -12.36 -7.16 1.95
CA ASP A 27 -11.55 -7.38 0.77
C ASP A 27 -10.84 -6.09 0.40
N CYS A 28 -9.53 -6.05 0.63
CA CYS A 28 -8.68 -4.95 0.19
C CYS A 28 -7.68 -5.43 -0.86
N THR A 29 -7.21 -4.49 -1.66
CA THR A 29 -6.06 -4.67 -2.54
C THR A 29 -4.96 -3.70 -2.15
N VAL A 30 -3.73 -4.18 -2.05
CA VAL A 30 -2.56 -3.33 -1.78
C VAL A 30 -1.62 -3.35 -2.98
N PHE A 31 -1.13 -2.18 -3.35
CA PHE A 31 -0.26 -1.96 -4.51
C PHE A 31 1.09 -1.41 -4.05
N GLY A 32 2.16 -1.81 -4.74
CA GLY A 32 3.49 -1.24 -4.54
C GLY A 32 4.25 -1.74 -3.31
N LEU A 33 3.80 -2.80 -2.63
CA LEU A 33 4.56 -3.43 -1.54
C LEU A 33 5.77 -4.21 -2.07
N SER A 34 6.82 -4.32 -1.25
CA SER A 34 7.91 -5.26 -1.50
C SER A 34 7.50 -6.71 -1.21
N SER A 35 8.25 -7.69 -1.73
CA SER A 35 7.98 -9.11 -1.48
C SER A 35 7.99 -9.47 0.01
N ASP A 36 8.87 -8.86 0.79
CA ASP A 36 8.97 -9.10 2.24
C ASP A 36 7.76 -8.52 2.99
N GLU A 37 7.29 -7.34 2.57
CA GLU A 37 6.08 -6.73 3.12
C GLU A 37 4.83 -7.54 2.77
N ILE A 38 4.72 -8.01 1.53
CA ILE A 38 3.63 -8.90 1.10
C ILE A 38 3.63 -10.16 1.95
N PHE A 39 4.79 -10.80 2.14
CA PHE A 39 4.92 -12.00 2.94
C PHE A 39 4.51 -11.77 4.41
N ALA A 40 5.01 -10.71 5.03
CA ALA A 40 4.66 -10.35 6.41
C ALA A 40 3.15 -10.06 6.55
N LEU A 41 2.57 -9.37 5.58
CA LEU A 41 1.15 -9.04 5.58
C LEU A 41 0.28 -10.28 5.40
N CYS A 42 0.64 -11.20 4.50
CA CYS A 42 -0.09 -12.45 4.30
C CYS A 42 -0.02 -13.38 5.52
N LYS A 43 1.07 -13.32 6.31
CA LYS A 43 1.17 -14.02 7.59
C LYS A 43 0.23 -13.42 8.65
N ARG A 44 0.03 -12.10 8.65
CA ARG A 44 -0.87 -11.39 9.59
C ARG A 44 -2.34 -11.53 9.20
N TYR A 45 -2.64 -11.61 7.90
CA TYR A 45 -4.00 -11.69 7.36
C TYR A 45 -4.19 -13.03 6.61
N PRO A 46 -4.69 -14.08 7.28
CA PRO A 46 -4.91 -15.38 6.64
C PRO A 46 -5.80 -15.29 5.39
N ASN A 47 -5.59 -16.19 4.42
CA ASN A 47 -6.30 -16.21 3.13
C ASN A 47 -6.04 -15.00 2.22
N SER A 48 -5.00 -14.22 2.52
CA SER A 48 -4.46 -13.16 1.65
C SER A 48 -3.40 -13.72 0.70
N GLY A 49 -2.94 -12.88 -0.24
CA GLY A 49 -1.82 -13.21 -1.11
C GLY A 49 -2.22 -13.57 -2.53
N SER A 50 -3.52 -13.57 -2.86
CA SER A 50 -3.95 -13.72 -4.24
C SER A 50 -3.44 -12.54 -5.07
N GLU A 51 -2.72 -12.84 -6.14
CA GLU A 51 -2.25 -11.84 -7.09
C GLU A 51 -3.44 -11.18 -7.79
N VAL A 52 -3.33 -9.87 -7.98
CA VAL A 52 -4.19 -9.08 -8.87
C VAL A 52 -3.31 -8.18 -9.73
N VAL A 53 -3.90 -7.49 -10.71
CA VAL A 53 -3.11 -6.61 -11.59
C VAL A 53 -2.40 -5.53 -10.76
N ASN A 54 -1.06 -5.60 -10.75
CA ASN A 54 -0.14 -4.69 -10.05
C ASN A 54 -0.25 -4.66 -8.51
N GLY A 55 -0.91 -5.64 -7.90
CA GLY A 55 -1.12 -5.64 -6.46
C GLY A 55 -1.43 -7.02 -5.90
N VAL A 56 -1.77 -7.04 -4.61
CA VAL A 56 -2.10 -8.25 -3.87
C VAL A 56 -3.41 -8.06 -3.10
N MET A 57 -4.27 -9.08 -3.13
CA MET A 57 -5.49 -9.09 -2.32
C MET A 57 -5.17 -9.45 -0.87
N ILE A 58 -5.65 -8.62 0.06
CA ILE A 58 -5.50 -8.79 1.50
C ILE A 58 -6.88 -8.89 2.14
N LYS A 59 -7.10 -9.97 2.89
CA LYS A 59 -8.33 -10.25 3.63
C LYS A 59 -8.31 -9.56 4.99
N GLY A 60 -8.69 -8.29 5.00
CA GLY A 60 -8.83 -7.49 6.21
C GLY A 60 -9.56 -6.18 5.92
N PRO A 61 -10.20 -5.56 6.94
CA PRO A 61 -10.85 -4.28 6.77
C PRO A 61 -9.80 -3.18 6.49
N PRO A 62 -10.12 -2.16 5.68
CA PRO A 62 -9.13 -1.17 5.22
C PRO A 62 -8.37 -0.48 6.36
N LEU A 63 -9.06 -0.11 7.45
CA LEU A 63 -8.41 0.55 8.58
C LEU A 63 -7.40 -0.35 9.31
N ALA A 64 -7.64 -1.65 9.41
CA ALA A 64 -6.67 -2.56 10.01
C ALA A 64 -5.41 -2.67 9.15
N ILE A 65 -5.58 -2.70 7.82
CA ILE A 65 -4.45 -2.75 6.88
C ILE A 65 -3.69 -1.43 6.93
N ILE A 66 -4.37 -0.28 6.91
CA ILE A 66 -3.75 1.05 7.04
C ILE A 66 -2.97 1.16 8.36
N ASN A 67 -3.52 0.70 9.48
CA ASN A 67 -2.81 0.68 10.76
C ASN A 67 -1.56 -0.20 10.70
N THR A 68 -1.63 -1.37 10.05
CA THR A 68 -0.45 -2.22 9.84
C THR A 68 0.59 -1.52 8.96
N MET A 69 0.17 -0.77 7.95
CA MET A 69 1.09 0.04 7.13
C MET A 69 1.73 1.16 7.97
N ALA A 70 0.98 1.76 8.91
CA ALA A 70 1.53 2.77 9.82
C ALA A 70 2.62 2.21 10.73
N GLU A 71 2.51 0.95 11.17
CA GLU A 71 3.57 0.25 11.91
C GLU A 71 4.87 0.10 11.07
N LEU A 72 4.76 0.08 9.73
CA LEU A 72 5.87 0.02 8.78
C LEU A 72 6.38 1.42 8.34
N GLY A 73 5.89 2.48 8.98
CA GLY A 73 6.29 3.86 8.73
C GLY A 73 5.47 4.59 7.65
N TYR A 74 4.47 3.93 7.05
CA TYR A 74 3.63 4.57 6.03
C TYR A 74 2.60 5.53 6.65
N ARG A 75 2.34 6.63 5.95
CA ARG A 75 1.33 7.63 6.33
C ARG A 75 0.40 7.88 5.17
N VAL A 76 -0.91 7.96 5.45
CA VAL A 76 -1.92 8.34 4.46
C VAL A 76 -1.71 9.81 4.07
N ILE A 77 -1.62 10.07 2.77
CA ILE A 77 -1.49 11.44 2.22
C ILE A 77 -2.66 11.87 1.35
N SER A 78 -3.43 10.90 0.85
CA SER A 78 -4.59 11.17 0.03
C SER A 78 -5.54 10.00 0.07
N SER A 79 -6.83 10.29 -0.09
CA SER A 79 -7.87 9.30 -0.29
C SER A 79 -8.82 9.75 -1.39
N THR A 80 -9.28 8.84 -2.23
CA THR A 80 -10.27 9.12 -3.28
C THR A 80 -11.23 7.94 -3.46
N GLY A 81 -12.50 8.20 -3.73
CA GLY A 81 -13.53 7.19 -3.96
C GLY A 81 -14.77 7.36 -3.07
N GLU A 82 -15.81 6.58 -3.37
CA GLU A 82 -17.10 6.60 -2.64
C GLU A 82 -17.34 5.25 -1.95
N ALA A 83 -17.83 4.24 -2.69
CA ALA A 83 -18.06 2.89 -2.14
C ALA A 83 -16.76 2.10 -1.97
N GLU A 84 -15.88 2.24 -2.94
CA GLU A 84 -14.50 1.74 -2.95
C GLU A 84 -13.57 2.94 -2.86
N VAL A 85 -12.71 2.95 -1.86
CA VAL A 85 -11.80 4.06 -1.58
C VAL A 85 -10.37 3.60 -1.81
N LEU A 86 -9.57 4.44 -2.45
CA LEU A 86 -8.13 4.28 -2.59
C LEU A 86 -7.44 5.25 -1.64
N TRP A 87 -6.68 4.72 -0.69
CA TRP A 87 -5.77 5.48 0.16
C TRP A 87 -4.37 5.39 -0.41
N THR A 88 -3.76 6.53 -0.71
CA THR A 88 -2.34 6.61 -1.06
C THR A 88 -1.55 6.85 0.22
N LEU A 89 -0.54 6.02 0.44
CA LEU A 89 0.37 6.15 1.58
C LEU A 89 1.80 6.31 1.09
N TYR A 90 2.63 7.00 1.87
CA TYR A 90 4.07 7.04 1.64
C TYR A 90 4.85 6.85 2.94
N ARG A 91 6.10 6.42 2.82
CA ARG A 91 7.11 6.52 3.88
C ARG A 91 8.39 7.13 3.32
N GLU A 92 9.19 7.70 4.21
CA GLU A 92 10.57 8.10 3.93
C GLU A 92 11.48 6.85 3.97
N ILE A 93 12.49 6.82 3.09
CA ILE A 93 13.54 5.78 2.99
C ILE A 93 14.87 6.37 3.44
#